data_AF-A0A3L7TJU8-F1
#
_entry.id   AF-A0A3L7TJU8-F1
#
_cell.length_a   1.000
_cell.length_b   1.000
_cell.length_c   1.000
_cell.angle_alpha   90.00
_cell.angle_beta   90.00
_cell.angle_gamma   90.00
#
_symmetry.space_group_name_H-M   'P 1'
#
loop_
_entity.id
_entity.type
_entity.pdbx_description
1 polymer ?
#
loop_
_entity_poly.entity_id
_entity_poly.type
_entity_poly.pdbx_seq_one_letter_code
_entity_poly.pdbx_strand_id
1 'polypeptide(L)' 'MFEPMVHLAPFGAASISLLLKLLVDRTRSQAWSVHRQRAHARALIELSTDHYYSDEELAILVAFVH' A
#
# COMPACT_ATOMS: atom_id res chain seq x y z
N MET A 1 -24.81 26.04 3.41
CA MET A 1 -23.51 25.57 3.94
C MET A 1 -22.99 24.55 2.91
N PHE A 2 -21.94 24.87 2.16
CA PHE A 2 -21.33 23.92 1.23
C PHE A 2 -20.31 23.13 2.04
N GLU A 3 -20.61 21.87 2.37
CA GLU A 3 -19.59 20.97 2.90
C GLU A 3 -18.65 20.62 1.75
N PRO A 4 -17.32 20.77 1.90
CA PRO A 4 -16.40 20.27 0.91
C PRO A 4 -16.52 18.74 0.94
N MET A 5 -17.23 18.18 -0.05
CA MET A 5 -17.07 16.77 -0.37
C MET A 5 -15.61 16.58 -0.73
N VAL A 6 -14.82 16.11 0.25
CA VAL A 6 -13.48 15.60 -0.02
C VAL A 6 -13.71 14.39 -0.90
N HIS A 7 -13.71 14.61 -2.21
CA HIS A 7 -13.59 13.55 -3.19
C HIS A 7 -12.19 12.98 -2.99
N LEU A 8 -12.05 12.10 -2.00
CA LEU A 8 -11.00 11.11 -1.95
C LEU A 8 -11.19 10.31 -3.23
N ALA A 9 -10.52 10.71 -4.30
CA ALA A 9 -10.46 9.89 -5.49
C ALA A 9 -9.94 8.53 -5.02
N PRO A 10 -10.73 7.44 -5.16
CA PRO A 10 -10.33 6.15 -4.64
C PRO A 10 -8.98 5.81 -5.28
N PHE A 11 -8.02 5.39 -4.47
CA PHE A 11 -6.78 4.83 -5.00
C PHE A 11 -7.18 3.60 -5.81
N GLY A 12 -7.21 3.75 -7.14
CA GLY A 12 -7.53 2.65 -8.03
C GLY A 12 -6.49 1.54 -7.92
N ALA A 13 -6.86 0.33 -8.34
CA ALA A 13 -6.01 -0.87 -8.30
C ALA A 13 -4.59 -0.61 -8.85
N ALA A 14 -4.46 0.12 -9.95
CA ALA A 14 -3.16 0.45 -10.55
C ALA A 14 -2.25 1.27 -9.61
N SER A 15 -2.83 2.20 -8.84
CA SER A 15 -2.08 3.01 -7.88
C SER A 15 -1.62 2.17 -6.69
N ILE A 16 -2.44 1.23 -6.24
CA ILE A 16 -2.08 0.30 -5.15
C ILE A 16 -0.97 -0.64 -5.59
N SER A 17 -1.07 -1.27 -6.78
CA SER A 17 -0.01 -2.12 -7.32
C SER A 17 1.30 -1.34 -7.56
N LEU A 18 1.22 -0.07 -7.98
CA LEU A 18 2.39 0.80 -8.11
C LEU A 18 3.07 1.05 -6.76
N LEU A 19 2.28 1.35 -5.72
CA LEU A 19 2.81 1.58 -4.38
C LEU A 19 3.40 0.32 -3.76
N LEU A 20 2.80 -0.85 -4.01
CA LEU A 20 3.37 -2.13 -3.61
C LEU A 20 4.71 -2.39 -4.30
N LYS A 21 4.80 -2.14 -5.61
CA LYS A 21 6.07 -2.23 -6.34
C LYS A 21 7.13 -1.28 -5.78
N LEU A 22 6.75 -0.05 -5.46
CA LEU A 22 7.64 0.93 -4.82
C LEU A 22 8.14 0.41 -3.46
N LEU A 23 7.26 -0.16 -2.64
CA LEU A 23 7.64 -0.76 -1.35
C LEU A 23 8.68 -1.86 -1.54
N VAL A 24 8.46 -2.79 -2.48
CA VAL A 24 9.40 -3.87 -2.79
C VAL A 24 10.74 -3.31 -3.24
N ASP A 25 10.75 -2.36 -4.18
CA ASP A 25 11.97 -1.79 -4.72
C ASP A 25 12.80 -1.05 -3.64
N ARG A 26 12.14 -0.29 -2.76
CA ARG A 26 12.80 0.45 -1.68
C ARG A 26 13.33 -0.44 -0.56
N THR A 27 12.66 -1.56 -0.30
CA THR A 27 13.17 -2.61 0.59
C THR A 27 14.40 -3.26 -0.01
N ARG A 28 14.36 -3.65 -1.29
CA ARG A 28 15.49 -4.29 -1.98
C ARG A 28 16.71 -3.40 -2.01
N SER A 29 16.52 -2.09 -2.19
CA SER A 29 17.61 -1.12 -2.15
C SER A 29 18.07 -0.75 -0.73
N GLN A 30 17.53 -1.40 0.32
CA GLN A 30 17.76 -1.10 1.73
C GLN A 30 17.58 0.40 2.07
N ALA A 31 16.72 1.11 1.34
CA ALA A 31 16.54 2.55 1.51
C ALA A 31 15.68 2.89 2.74
N TRP A 32 14.89 1.95 3.22
CA TRP A 32 13.97 2.12 4.34
C TRP A 32 14.28 1.17 5.49
N SER A 33 14.15 1.66 6.71
CA SER A 33 14.19 0.82 7.91
C SER A 33 13.00 -0.15 7.93
N VAL A 34 13.17 -1.28 8.63
CA VAL A 34 12.12 -2.31 8.79
C VAL A 34 10.82 -1.70 9.34
N HIS A 35 10.91 -0.77 10.29
CA HIS A 35 9.75 -0.07 10.83
C HIS A 35 8.97 0.71 9.76
N ARG A 36 9.69 1.39 8.86
CA ARG A 36 9.09 2.15 7.76
C ARG A 36 8.46 1.24 6.71
N GLN A 37 9.12 0.12 6.38
CA GLN A 37 8.56 -0.88 5.47
C GLN A 37 7.22 -1.44 6.00
N ARG A 38 7.20 -1.82 7.29
CA ARG A 38 5.99 -2.32 7.97
C ARG A 38 4.86 -1.29 8.01
N ALA A 39 5.18 -0.03 8.29
CA ALA A 39 4.19 1.05 8.29
C ALA A 39 3.55 1.25 6.91
N HIS A 40 4.35 1.25 5.83
CA HIS A 40 3.84 1.36 4.48
C HIS A 40 3.03 0.14 4.02
N ALA A 41 3.44 -1.08 4.41
CA ALA A 41 2.66 -2.28 4.12
C ALA A 41 1.27 -2.25 4.78
N ARG A 42 1.18 -1.81 6.05
CA ARG A 42 -0.10 -1.63 6.75
C ARG A 42 -0.98 -0.58 6.08
N ALA A 43 -0.40 0.56 5.68
CA ALA A 43 -1.12 1.59 4.97
C ALA A 43 -1.69 1.08 3.63
N LEU A 44 -0.97 0.22 2.91
CA LEU A 44 -1.50 -0.40 1.69
C LEU A 44 -2.70 -1.30 1.96
N ILE A 45 -2.67 -2.09 3.03
CA ILE A 45 -3.80 -2.92 3.45
C ILE A 45 -5.00 -2.04 3.83
N GLU A 46 -4.79 -0.91 4.50
CA GLU A 46 -5.86 0.02 4.87
C GLU A 46 -6.46 0.75 3.66
N LEU A 47 -5.65 1.05 2.64
CA LEU A 47 -6.09 1.71 1.41
C LEU A 47 -6.85 0.80 0.45
N SER A 48 -6.83 -0.52 0.65
CA SER A 48 -7.41 -1.49 -0.29
C SER A 48 -8.91 -1.72 -0.10
N THR A 49 -9.65 -0.73 0.41
CA THR A 49 -11.09 -0.88 0.70
C THR A 49 -11.92 -1.39 -0.48
N ASP A 50 -11.47 -1.10 -1.72
CA ASP A 50 -12.10 -1.56 -2.96
C ASP A 50 -11.14 -2.34 -3.89
N HIS A 51 -9.96 -2.74 -3.40
CA HIS A 51 -8.96 -3.47 -4.20
C HIS A 51 -8.72 -4.87 -3.65
N TYR A 52 -8.97 -5.86 -4.50
CA TYR A 52 -8.59 -7.24 -4.23
C TYR A 52 -7.14 -7.45 -4.64
N TYR A 53 -6.27 -7.62 -3.65
CA TYR A 53 -4.92 -8.11 -3.87
C TYR A 53 -4.96 -9.52 -4.46
N SER A 54 -4.04 -9.80 -5.39
CA SER A 54 -3.75 -11.18 -5.76
C SER A 54 -3.08 -11.93 -4.59
N ASP A 55 -3.11 -13.27 -4.63
CA ASP A 55 -2.46 -14.11 -3.61
C ASP A 55 -0.96 -13.77 -3.47
N GLU A 56 -0.29 -13.44 -4.58
CA GLU A 56 1.11 -13.02 -4.60
C GLU A 56 1.33 -11.69 -3.89
N GLU A 57 0.50 -10.68 -4.18
CA GLU A 57 0.59 -9.36 -3.55
C GLU A 57 0.28 -9.41 -2.06
N LEU A 58 -0.69 -10.23 -1.66
CA LEU A 58 -1.03 -10.46 -0.27
C LEU A 58 0.11 -11.14 0.47
N ALA A 59 0.74 -12.16 -0.12
CA ALA A 59 1.90 -12.84 0.47
C ALA A 59 3.07 -11.87 0.70
N ILE A 60 3.31 -10.95 -0.24
CA ILE A 60 4.32 -9.90 -0.10
C ILE A 60 3.98 -8.97 1.07
N LEU A 61 2.74 -8.48 1.15
CA LEU A 61 2.31 -7.58 2.23
C LEU A 61 2.40 -8.24 3.61
N VAL A 62 1.99 -9.52 3.72
CA VAL A 62 2.13 -10.31 4.95
C VAL A 62 3.59 -10.43 5.36
N ALA A 63 4.50 -10.70 4.42
CA ALA A 63 5.94 -10.78 4.69
C ALA A 63 6.54 -9.47 5.23
N PHE A 64 5.94 -8.32 4.92
CA PHE A 64 6.38 -7.03 5.48
C PHE A 64 5.79 -6.72 6.86
N VAL A 65 4.67 -7.34 7.22
CA VAL A 65 3.98 -7.08 8.49
C VAL A 65 4.53 -7.92 9.62
N HIS A 66 4.91 -9.18 9.35
CA HIS A 66 5.51 -10.11 10.31
C HIS A 66 7.02 -9.83 10.46
#